data_AF-A0A925M804-F1
#
_entry.id   AF-A0A925M804-F1
#
_cell.length_a   1.000
_cell.length_b   1.000
_cell.length_c   1.000
_cell.angle_alpha   90.00
_cell.angle_beta   90.00
_cell.angle_gamma   90.00
#
_symmetry.space_group_name_H-M   'P 1'
#
loop_
_entity.id
_entity.type
_entity.pdbx_description
1 polymer ?
#
loop_
_entity_poly.entity_id
_entity_poly.type
_entity_poly.pdbx_seq_one_letter_code
_entity_poly.pdbx_strand_id
1 'polypeptide(L)'
;MNAGTLIAAVLVVLWPGPARAEPSDQRLVLTGLAMAPPTYVLGVALHEGSHALAAVMVGARVEQLRVFPPGRDPGTKTFRFGWTYVRGLRTRHARIAFYLAPKVTDVALLGGFAALVLTDAWPHNRYGQLALTVLATGLWIDFAKDVLLFSRTNDVVKVFDLWCMKGWRQVPARLVYAGMIVGLGALVARGYQRTFDRSPTETTAVLPLFTTRF
;
A
#
# COMPACT_ATOMS: atom_id res chain seq x y z
N MET A 1 -11.32 -49.79 -6.05
CA MET A 1 -10.98 -49.04 -4.82
C MET A 1 -11.27 -49.96 -3.65
N ASN A 2 -10.25 -50.36 -2.89
CA ASN A 2 -10.41 -51.36 -1.83
C ASN A 2 -10.83 -50.66 -0.53
N ALA A 3 -11.59 -51.33 0.33
CA ALA A 3 -12.16 -50.75 1.55
C ALA A 3 -11.11 -50.03 2.45
N GLY A 4 -9.86 -50.52 2.47
CA GLY A 4 -8.76 -49.87 3.19
C GLY A 4 -8.39 -48.48 2.66
N THR A 5 -8.54 -48.21 1.36
CA THR A 5 -8.27 -46.89 0.77
C THR A 5 -9.35 -45.86 1.14
N LEU A 6 -10.59 -46.33 1.31
CA LEU A 6 -11.73 -45.51 1.72
C LEU A 6 -11.65 -45.15 3.22
N ILE A 7 -11.22 -46.09 4.05
CA ILE A 7 -11.01 -45.87 5.49
C ILE A 7 -9.83 -44.89 5.73
N ALA A 8 -8.73 -45.03 5.00
CA ALA A 8 -7.61 -44.08 5.09
C ALA A 8 -8.01 -42.65 4.65
N ALA A 9 -8.80 -42.53 3.59
CA ALA A 9 -9.32 -41.23 3.15
C ALA A 9 -10.28 -40.59 4.17
N VAL A 10 -11.15 -41.40 4.79
CA VAL A 10 -12.05 -40.94 5.86
C VAL A 10 -11.29 -40.55 7.13
N LEU A 11 -10.24 -41.29 7.50
CA LEU A 11 -9.40 -40.97 8.67
C LEU A 11 -8.54 -39.70 8.47
N VAL A 12 -8.14 -39.38 7.23
CA VAL A 12 -7.45 -38.11 6.92
C VAL A 12 -8.41 -36.92 6.97
N VAL A 13 -9.67 -37.11 6.56
CA VAL A 13 -10.72 -36.07 6.64
C VAL A 13 -11.23 -35.87 8.07
N LEU A 14 -11.22 -36.93 8.89
CA LEU A 14 -11.58 -36.89 10.31
C LEU A 14 -10.39 -36.56 11.22
N TRP A 15 -9.18 -36.39 10.69
CA TRP A 15 -8.06 -35.90 11.47
C TRP A 15 -8.35 -34.46 11.87
N PRO A 16 -8.43 -34.12 13.16
CA PRO A 16 -8.51 -32.74 13.58
C PRO A 16 -7.18 -32.08 13.20
N GLY A 17 -7.16 -31.46 12.01
CA GLY A 17 -6.13 -30.48 11.70
C GLY A 17 -6.24 -29.37 12.75
N PRO A 18 -5.13 -28.88 13.30
CA PRO A 18 -5.18 -27.77 14.25
C PRO A 18 -5.99 -26.63 13.62
N ALA A 19 -7.03 -26.17 14.32
CA ALA A 19 -7.84 -25.03 13.94
C ALA A 19 -6.91 -23.89 13.49
N ARG A 20 -6.84 -23.65 12.16
CA ARG A 20 -5.96 -22.69 11.48
C ARG A 20 -4.63 -22.42 12.22
N ALA A 21 -3.65 -23.31 12.05
CA ALA A 21 -2.29 -23.03 12.52
C ALA A 21 -1.83 -21.66 12.02
N GLU A 22 -1.57 -20.73 12.95
CA GLU A 22 -0.98 -19.41 12.67
C GLU A 22 0.26 -19.58 11.78
N PRO A 23 0.45 -18.74 10.75
CA PRO A 23 1.62 -18.86 9.89
C PRO A 23 2.89 -18.62 10.70
N SER A 24 3.94 -19.39 10.41
CA SER A 24 5.27 -19.12 10.96
C SER A 24 5.79 -17.78 10.43
N ASP A 25 6.68 -17.15 11.18
CA ASP A 25 7.25 -15.86 10.78
C ASP A 25 8.04 -15.98 9.47
N GLN A 26 8.69 -17.12 9.23
CA GLN A 26 9.31 -17.42 7.93
C GLN A 26 8.30 -17.42 6.78
N ARG A 27 7.12 -18.04 6.96
CA ARG A 27 6.07 -18.02 5.93
C ARG A 27 5.57 -16.60 5.69
N LEU A 28 5.38 -15.80 6.75
CA LEU A 28 4.98 -14.40 6.62
C LEU A 28 6.02 -13.57 5.86
N VAL A 29 7.31 -13.71 6.16
CA VAL A 29 8.37 -13.02 5.43
C VAL A 29 8.37 -13.39 3.95
N LEU A 30 8.30 -14.69 3.64
CA LEU A 30 8.24 -15.16 2.24
C LEU A 30 6.99 -14.65 1.52
N THR A 31 5.83 -14.65 2.19
CA THR A 31 4.62 -14.06 1.63
C THR A 31 4.78 -12.57 1.40
N GLY A 32 5.38 -11.82 2.32
CA GLY A 32 5.62 -10.38 2.17
C GLY A 32 6.52 -10.07 0.97
N LEU A 33 7.58 -10.86 0.76
CA LEU A 33 8.43 -10.77 -0.42
C LEU A 33 7.66 -11.08 -1.71
N ALA A 34 6.83 -12.14 -1.71
CA ALA A 34 6.00 -12.51 -2.86
C ALA A 34 4.94 -11.46 -3.19
N MET A 35 4.55 -10.61 -2.22
CA MET A 35 3.63 -9.51 -2.44
C MET A 35 4.27 -8.30 -3.14
N ALA A 36 5.60 -8.17 -3.17
CA ALA A 36 6.25 -6.99 -3.73
C ALA A 36 5.87 -6.69 -5.20
N PRO A 37 5.86 -7.66 -6.14
CA PRO A 37 5.45 -7.40 -7.52
C PRO A 37 3.98 -6.92 -7.67
N PRO A 38 2.95 -7.59 -7.12
CA PRO A 38 1.59 -7.11 -7.24
C PRO A 38 1.36 -5.78 -6.51
N THR A 39 1.98 -5.55 -5.35
CA THR A 39 1.86 -4.25 -4.66
C THR A 39 2.57 -3.13 -5.41
N TYR A 40 3.68 -3.43 -6.10
CA TYR A 40 4.33 -2.47 -6.98
C TYR A 40 3.40 -2.03 -8.12
N VAL A 41 2.78 -2.98 -8.83
CA VAL A 41 1.84 -2.67 -9.92
C VAL A 41 0.65 -1.85 -9.40
N LEU A 42 0.10 -2.25 -8.25
CA LEU A 42 -0.99 -1.52 -7.60
C LEU A 42 -0.57 -0.10 -7.20
N GLY A 43 0.62 0.07 -6.62
CA GLY A 43 1.16 1.39 -6.25
C GLY A 43 1.29 2.32 -7.44
N VAL A 44 1.87 1.84 -8.56
CA VAL A 44 1.94 2.62 -9.81
C VAL A 44 0.55 2.92 -10.35
N ALA A 45 -0.38 1.96 -10.29
CA ALA A 45 -1.76 2.16 -10.75
C ALA A 45 -2.49 3.24 -9.95
N LEU A 46 -2.33 3.24 -8.62
CA LEU A 46 -2.90 4.25 -7.73
C LEU A 46 -2.27 5.62 -8.00
N HIS A 47 -0.95 5.68 -8.14
CA HIS A 47 -0.22 6.92 -8.36
C HIS A 47 -0.62 7.57 -9.71
N GLU A 48 -0.41 6.86 -10.82
CA GLU A 48 -0.72 7.36 -12.16
C GLU A 48 -2.24 7.50 -12.39
N GLY A 49 -3.04 6.61 -11.79
CA GLY A 49 -4.50 6.70 -11.81
C GLY A 49 -5.02 7.95 -11.11
N SER A 50 -4.37 8.37 -10.01
CA SER A 50 -4.72 9.61 -9.30
C SER A 50 -4.46 10.85 -10.16
N HIS A 51 -3.34 10.89 -10.89
CA HIS A 51 -3.08 11.92 -11.88
C HIS A 51 -4.16 11.97 -12.96
N ALA A 52 -4.49 10.82 -13.54
CA ALA A 52 -5.50 10.70 -14.59
C ALA A 52 -6.88 11.17 -14.11
N LEU A 53 -7.31 10.71 -12.92
CA LEU A 53 -8.59 11.11 -12.32
C LEU A 53 -8.65 12.62 -12.06
N ALA A 54 -7.60 13.18 -11.45
CA ALA A 54 -7.53 14.60 -11.16
C ALA A 54 -7.55 15.45 -12.44
N ALA A 55 -6.90 15.00 -13.52
CA ALA A 55 -6.97 15.65 -14.82
C ALA A 55 -8.41 15.69 -15.37
N VAL A 56 -9.13 14.56 -15.33
CA VAL A 56 -10.52 14.50 -15.78
C VAL A 56 -11.41 15.42 -14.96
N MET A 57 -11.25 15.43 -13.63
CA MET A 57 -12.02 16.28 -12.73
C MET A 57 -11.88 17.79 -13.00
N VAL A 58 -10.73 18.23 -13.52
CA VAL A 58 -10.49 19.64 -13.88
C VAL A 58 -10.77 19.94 -15.36
N GLY A 59 -11.44 19.02 -16.06
CA GLY A 59 -11.83 19.16 -17.47
C GLY A 59 -10.69 18.96 -18.48
N ALA A 60 -9.57 18.37 -18.06
CA ALA A 60 -8.50 17.97 -18.97
C ALA A 60 -8.76 16.55 -19.53
N ARG A 61 -8.08 16.24 -20.64
CA ARG A 61 -8.16 14.93 -21.31
C ARG A 61 -6.92 14.12 -21.00
N VAL A 62 -7.11 12.87 -20.57
CA VAL A 62 -6.03 11.89 -20.47
C VAL A 62 -5.76 11.33 -21.86
N GLU A 63 -4.53 11.48 -22.36
CA GLU A 63 -4.10 10.97 -23.66
C GLU A 63 -3.50 9.57 -23.54
N GLN A 64 -2.76 9.35 -22.47
CA GLN A 64 -2.12 8.07 -22.18
C GLN A 64 -2.03 7.88 -20.67
N LEU A 65 -2.42 6.70 -20.21
CA LEU A 65 -2.16 6.20 -18.87
C LEU A 65 -1.40 4.89 -19.02
N ARG A 66 -0.12 4.87 -18.64
CA ARG A 66 0.70 3.65 -18.67
C ARG A 66 1.13 3.27 -17.27
N VAL A 67 0.56 2.17 -16.78
CA VAL A 67 0.86 1.59 -15.48
C VAL A 67 1.91 0.49 -15.58
N PHE A 68 1.87 -0.30 -16.66
CA PHE A 68 2.76 -1.43 -16.88
C PHE A 68 2.90 -1.73 -18.39
N PRO A 69 4.02 -2.28 -18.87
CA PRO A 69 5.29 -2.47 -18.16
C PRO A 69 6.06 -1.16 -17.97
N PRO A 70 6.91 -1.09 -16.92
CA PRO A 70 7.86 0.02 -16.78
C PRO A 70 8.78 0.07 -17.99
N GLY A 71 9.38 1.23 -18.25
CA GLY A 71 10.24 1.37 -19.42
C GLY A 71 10.70 2.80 -19.68
N ARG A 72 11.31 2.98 -20.84
CA ARG A 72 11.79 4.29 -21.28
C ARG A 72 10.61 5.11 -21.81
N ASP A 73 10.29 6.19 -21.09
CA ASP A 73 9.26 7.16 -21.49
C ASP A 73 9.62 7.72 -22.89
N PRO A 74 8.72 7.64 -23.88
CA PRO A 74 9.03 8.08 -25.24
C PRO A 74 9.16 9.60 -25.38
N GLY A 75 8.52 10.37 -24.50
CA GLY A 75 8.57 11.83 -24.46
C GLY A 75 9.80 12.38 -23.75
N THR A 76 10.23 11.79 -22.62
CA THR A 76 11.38 12.29 -21.85
C THR A 76 12.65 11.46 -22.02
N LYS A 77 12.57 10.30 -22.66
CA LYS A 77 13.68 9.35 -22.86
C LYS A 77 14.34 8.87 -21.56
N THR A 78 13.64 8.95 -20.43
CA THR A 78 14.10 8.47 -19.11
C THR A 78 13.38 7.19 -18.73
N PHE A 79 14.00 6.33 -17.94
CA PHE A 79 13.30 5.19 -17.36
C PHE A 79 12.22 5.67 -16.38
N ARG A 80 11.02 5.11 -16.48
CA ARG A 80 9.89 5.40 -15.61
C ARG A 80 9.13 4.12 -15.29
N PHE A 81 8.60 4.06 -14.08
CA PHE A 81 7.76 2.96 -13.63
C PHE A 81 6.36 3.02 -14.23
N GLY A 82 5.82 4.24 -14.37
CA GLY A 82 4.59 4.56 -15.09
C GLY A 82 4.64 5.99 -15.62
N TRP A 83 3.65 6.38 -16.41
CA TRP A 83 3.45 7.77 -16.79
C TRP A 83 2.02 8.05 -17.23
N THR A 84 1.60 9.29 -16.99
CA THR A 84 0.32 9.84 -17.44
C THR A 84 0.55 11.07 -18.29
N TYR A 85 0.07 11.04 -19.54
CA TYR A 85 0.04 12.21 -20.41
C TYR A 85 -1.37 12.79 -20.46
N VAL A 86 -1.44 14.10 -20.30
CA VAL A 86 -2.69 14.83 -20.23
C VAL A 86 -2.60 16.11 -21.06
N ARG A 87 -3.72 16.49 -21.65
CA ARG A 87 -3.89 17.74 -22.40
C ARG A 87 -5.00 18.56 -21.77
N GLY A 88 -4.79 19.89 -21.68
CA GLY A 88 -5.84 20.81 -21.25
C GLY A 88 -5.76 21.26 -19.79
N LEU A 89 -4.65 21.05 -19.08
CA LEU A 89 -4.39 21.67 -17.77
C LEU A 89 -4.10 23.18 -17.91
N ARG A 90 -5.16 23.97 -18.14
CA ARG A 90 -5.08 25.40 -18.50
C ARG A 90 -4.71 26.32 -17.34
N THR A 91 -5.16 26.01 -16.12
CA THR A 91 -4.97 26.90 -14.96
C THR A 91 -3.88 26.40 -14.02
N ARG A 92 -3.30 27.31 -13.24
CA ARG A 92 -2.34 26.99 -12.17
C ARG A 92 -2.93 25.99 -11.17
N HIS A 93 -4.17 26.21 -10.74
CA HIS A 93 -4.88 25.35 -9.80
C HIS A 93 -5.11 23.93 -10.38
N ALA A 94 -5.48 23.82 -11.66
CA ALA A 94 -5.63 22.51 -12.31
C ALA A 94 -4.31 21.72 -12.31
N ARG A 95 -3.18 22.39 -12.56
CA ARG A 95 -1.85 21.76 -12.51
C ARG A 95 -1.46 21.35 -11.10
N ILE A 96 -1.75 22.19 -10.10
CA ILE A 96 -1.51 21.85 -8.69
C ILE A 96 -2.34 20.62 -8.29
N ALA A 97 -3.65 20.61 -8.60
CA ALA A 97 -4.52 19.48 -8.32
C ALA A 97 -4.01 18.21 -8.99
N PHE A 98 -3.61 18.29 -10.26
CA PHE A 98 -3.02 17.18 -10.99
C PHE A 98 -1.78 16.61 -10.29
N TYR A 99 -0.78 17.45 -9.97
CA TYR A 99 0.47 16.97 -9.37
C TYR A 99 0.31 16.53 -7.91
N LEU A 100 -0.61 17.13 -7.15
CA LEU A 100 -0.82 16.80 -5.75
C LEU A 100 -1.69 15.55 -5.56
N ALA A 101 -2.48 15.16 -6.56
CA ALA A 101 -3.47 14.07 -6.44
C ALA A 101 -2.90 12.73 -5.95
N PRO A 102 -1.77 12.21 -6.46
CA PRO A 102 -1.20 10.97 -5.94
C PRO A 102 -0.89 11.06 -4.44
N LYS A 103 -0.42 12.22 -3.95
CA LYS A 103 -0.09 12.42 -2.54
C LYS A 103 -1.30 12.50 -1.65
N VAL A 104 -2.38 13.09 -2.14
CA VAL A 104 -3.66 13.06 -1.43
C VAL A 104 -4.14 11.62 -1.31
N THR A 105 -4.03 10.82 -2.38
CA THR A 105 -4.37 9.39 -2.35
C THR A 105 -3.50 8.63 -1.37
N ASP A 106 -2.18 8.80 -1.39
CA ASP A 106 -1.26 8.15 -0.45
C ASP A 106 -1.60 8.50 1.00
N VAL A 107 -1.81 9.78 1.32
CA VAL A 107 -2.16 10.25 2.67
C VAL A 107 -3.51 9.70 3.11
N ALA A 108 -4.51 9.66 2.22
CA ALA A 108 -5.82 9.11 2.55
C ALA A 108 -5.73 7.60 2.89
N LEU A 109 -5.00 6.84 2.08
CA LEU A 109 -4.82 5.40 2.28
C LEU A 109 -3.96 5.08 3.50
N LEU A 110 -2.86 5.82 3.70
CA LEU A 110 -2.00 5.71 4.88
C LEU A 110 -2.72 6.17 6.15
N GLY A 111 -3.60 7.17 6.05
CA GLY A 111 -4.47 7.61 7.15
C GLY A 111 -5.51 6.55 7.52
N GLY A 112 -6.11 5.88 6.52
CA GLY A 112 -6.98 4.73 6.76
C GLY A 112 -6.23 3.57 7.43
N PHE A 113 -5.03 3.26 6.95
CA PHE A 113 -4.14 2.28 7.59
C PHE A 113 -3.79 2.67 9.03
N ALA A 114 -3.42 3.94 9.27
CA ALA A 114 -3.14 4.49 10.58
C ALA A 114 -4.32 4.31 11.53
N ALA A 115 -5.54 4.59 11.07
CA ALA A 115 -6.76 4.39 11.86
C ALA A 115 -6.91 2.92 12.26
N LEU A 116 -6.68 1.97 11.35
CA LEU A 116 -6.69 0.54 11.69
C LEU A 116 -5.61 0.16 12.71
N VAL A 117 -4.39 0.70 12.57
CA VAL A 117 -3.27 0.42 13.50
C VAL A 117 -3.53 0.97 14.90
N LEU A 118 -4.16 2.15 15.00
CA LEU A 118 -4.40 2.87 16.25
C LEU A 118 -5.72 2.48 16.93
N THR A 119 -6.57 1.72 16.26
CA THR A 119 -7.84 1.22 16.79
C THR A 119 -7.80 -0.30 16.92
N ASP A 120 -8.89 -0.87 17.47
CA ASP A 120 -9.10 -2.32 17.55
C ASP A 120 -9.72 -2.91 16.28
N ALA A 121 -9.79 -2.14 15.18
CA ALA A 121 -10.28 -2.59 13.88
C ALA A 121 -9.23 -3.38 13.06
N TRP A 122 -8.08 -3.71 13.66
CA TRP A 122 -7.01 -4.47 12.99
C TRP A 122 -7.48 -5.88 12.63
N PRO A 123 -7.19 -6.41 11.43
CA PRO A 123 -7.68 -7.73 11.05
C PRO A 123 -7.04 -8.83 11.89
N HIS A 124 -7.83 -9.82 12.29
CA HIS A 124 -7.34 -10.96 13.10
C HIS A 124 -6.41 -11.90 12.30
N ASN A 125 -6.55 -11.94 10.98
CA ASN A 125 -5.77 -12.81 10.11
C ASN A 125 -4.37 -12.21 9.82
N ARG A 126 -3.29 -12.89 10.20
CA ARG A 126 -1.90 -12.42 10.01
C ARG A 126 -1.50 -12.18 8.55
N TYR A 127 -2.03 -12.94 7.59
CA TYR A 127 -1.81 -12.65 6.16
C TYR A 127 -2.52 -11.35 5.73
N GLY A 128 -3.71 -11.09 6.25
CA GLY A 128 -4.42 -9.83 6.05
C GLY A 128 -3.67 -8.64 6.66
N GLN A 129 -3.16 -8.80 7.88
CA GLN A 129 -2.32 -7.78 8.55
C GLN A 129 -1.04 -7.50 7.74
N LEU A 130 -0.36 -8.56 7.30
CA LEU A 130 0.82 -8.46 6.45
C LEU A 130 0.49 -7.75 5.13
N ALA A 131 -0.60 -8.13 4.46
CA ALA A 131 -1.01 -7.54 3.20
C ALA A 131 -1.26 -6.04 3.31
N LEU A 132 -1.99 -5.60 4.34
CA LEU A 132 -2.21 -4.18 4.62
C LEU A 132 -0.90 -3.45 4.91
N THR A 133 -0.02 -4.07 5.70
CA THR A 133 1.25 -3.44 6.10
C THR A 133 2.23 -3.32 4.94
N VAL A 134 2.33 -4.33 4.07
CA VAL A 134 3.15 -4.29 2.85
C VAL A 134 2.60 -3.23 1.88
N LEU A 135 1.28 -3.18 1.68
CA LEU A 135 0.66 -2.14 0.86
C LEU A 135 0.95 -0.74 1.41
N ALA A 136 0.77 -0.53 2.72
CA ALA A 136 1.09 0.73 3.39
C ALA A 136 2.58 1.07 3.28
N THR A 137 3.47 0.07 3.30
CA THR A 137 4.91 0.29 3.07
C THR A 137 5.16 0.85 1.67
N GLY A 138 4.51 0.28 0.64
CA GLY A 138 4.62 0.79 -0.73
C GLY A 138 4.17 2.24 -0.88
N LEU A 139 3.00 2.58 -0.30
CA LEU A 139 2.48 3.95 -0.29
C LEU A 139 3.38 4.91 0.49
N TRP A 140 3.92 4.46 1.64
CA TRP A 140 4.85 5.27 2.43
C TRP A 140 6.15 5.55 1.67
N ILE A 141 6.70 4.56 0.95
CA ILE A 141 7.89 4.76 0.11
C ILE A 141 7.58 5.76 -1.03
N ASP A 142 6.44 5.64 -1.71
CA ASP A 142 6.04 6.59 -2.75
C ASP A 142 5.90 8.01 -2.20
N PHE A 143 5.28 8.15 -1.02
CA PHE A 143 5.13 9.42 -0.34
C PHE A 143 6.49 9.99 0.10
N ALA A 144 7.37 9.17 0.68
CA ALA A 144 8.60 9.59 1.33
C ALA A 144 9.71 10.02 0.35
N LYS A 145 9.78 9.39 -0.83
CA LYS A 145 10.80 9.70 -1.84
C LYS A 145 10.80 11.20 -2.22
N ASP A 146 9.66 11.86 -2.13
CA ASP A 146 9.46 13.24 -2.58
C ASP A 146 10.06 14.30 -1.62
N VAL A 147 10.38 13.93 -0.38
CA VAL A 147 11.14 14.83 0.53
C VAL A 147 12.62 14.83 0.21
N LEU A 148 13.16 13.66 -0.12
CA LEU A 148 14.58 13.47 -0.39
C LEU A 148 14.95 13.89 -1.82
N LEU A 149 14.00 13.78 -2.76
CA LEU A 149 14.24 14.07 -4.17
C LEU A 149 13.88 15.52 -4.53
N PHE A 150 14.91 16.33 -4.73
CA PHE A 150 14.80 17.71 -5.25
C PHE A 150 14.75 17.77 -6.79
N SER A 151 14.46 16.64 -7.45
CA SER A 151 14.42 16.57 -8.91
C SER A 151 13.24 17.40 -9.46
N ARG A 152 13.47 18.10 -10.58
CA ARG A 152 12.42 18.84 -11.31
C ARG A 152 11.30 17.95 -11.85
N THR A 153 11.53 16.64 -11.94
CA THR A 153 10.52 15.68 -12.36
C THR A 153 9.57 15.28 -11.25
N ASN A 154 9.87 15.62 -10.00
CA ASN A 154 9.09 15.27 -8.82
C ASN A 154 7.81 16.12 -8.70
N ASP A 155 6.69 15.51 -8.33
CA ASP A 155 5.40 16.19 -8.32
C ASP A 155 5.31 17.25 -7.22
N VAL A 156 5.83 16.97 -6.02
CA VAL A 156 5.88 17.95 -4.93
C VAL A 156 6.74 19.15 -5.30
N VAL A 157 7.88 18.91 -5.96
CA VAL A 157 8.74 20.01 -6.47
C VAL A 157 7.98 20.87 -7.48
N LYS A 158 7.25 20.26 -8.42
CA LYS A 158 6.42 21.00 -9.37
C LYS A 158 5.30 21.78 -8.68
N VAL A 159 4.69 21.23 -7.64
CA VAL A 159 3.68 21.94 -6.83
C VAL A 159 4.31 23.15 -6.13
N PHE A 160 5.52 23.01 -5.57
CA PHE A 160 6.22 24.13 -4.94
C PHE A 160 6.62 25.22 -5.95
N ASP A 161 7.10 24.83 -7.12
CA ASP A 161 7.38 25.75 -8.22
C ASP A 161 6.11 26.47 -8.66
N LEU A 162 5.01 25.71 -8.81
CA LEU A 162 3.71 26.28 -9.11
C LEU A 162 3.27 27.23 -8.01
N TRP A 163 3.48 26.98 -6.72
CA TRP A 163 3.18 27.92 -5.62
C TRP A 163 4.20 29.07 -5.46
N CYS A 164 5.23 29.14 -6.30
CA CYS A 164 6.33 30.10 -6.18
C CYS A 164 7.08 30.01 -4.84
N MET A 165 7.07 28.85 -4.19
CA MET A 165 7.86 28.58 -3.00
C MET A 165 9.27 28.22 -3.45
N LYS A 166 10.24 29.09 -3.20
CA LYS A 166 11.66 28.89 -3.53
C LYS A 166 12.55 29.14 -2.30
N GLY A 167 13.70 28.47 -2.26
CA GLY A 167 14.68 28.63 -1.19
C GLY A 167 14.06 28.38 0.19
N TRP A 168 14.26 29.33 1.11
CA TRP A 168 13.78 29.24 2.49
C TRP A 168 12.25 29.09 2.60
N ARG A 169 11.48 29.58 1.62
CA ARG A 169 10.01 29.51 1.64
C ARG A 169 9.48 28.08 1.54
N GLN A 170 10.30 27.13 1.07
CA GLN A 170 9.94 25.71 1.04
C GLN A 170 10.18 25.01 2.39
N VAL A 171 11.01 25.58 3.27
CA VAL A 171 11.46 24.91 4.50
C VAL A 171 10.29 24.49 5.41
N PRO A 172 9.30 25.36 5.71
CA PRO A 172 8.19 24.96 6.57
C PRO A 172 7.38 23.80 5.98
N ALA A 173 7.06 23.85 4.69
CA ALA A 173 6.31 22.79 4.01
C ALA A 173 7.08 21.46 4.01
N ARG A 174 8.40 21.51 3.78
CA ARG A 174 9.27 20.32 3.83
C ARG A 174 9.39 19.74 5.23
N LEU A 175 9.45 20.58 6.27
CA LEU A 175 9.48 20.12 7.65
C LEU A 175 8.17 19.42 8.04
N VAL A 176 7.02 19.98 7.66
CA VAL A 176 5.71 19.33 7.86
C VAL A 176 5.70 17.98 7.14
N TYR A 177 6.16 17.94 5.90
CA TYR A 177 6.20 16.70 5.11
C TYR A 177 7.16 15.66 5.71
N ALA A 178 8.34 16.08 6.20
CA ALA A 178 9.26 15.19 6.91
C ALA A 178 8.65 14.63 8.21
N GLY A 179 7.94 15.47 8.98
CA GLY A 179 7.20 15.04 10.15
C GLY A 179 6.13 14.00 9.82
N MET A 180 5.37 14.20 8.74
CA MET A 180 4.40 13.23 8.25
C MET A 180 5.06 11.91 7.83
N ILE A 181 6.19 11.95 7.13
CA ILE A 181 6.93 10.73 6.73
C ILE A 181 7.34 9.92 7.96
N VAL A 182 7.93 10.57 8.97
CA VAL A 182 8.38 9.89 10.18
C VAL A 182 7.19 9.31 10.95
N GLY A 183 6.13 10.08 11.13
CA GLY A 183 4.92 9.63 11.82
C GLY A 183 4.24 8.46 11.12
N LEU A 184 4.02 8.54 9.80
CA LEU A 184 3.43 7.46 9.02
C LEU A 184 4.34 6.23 8.97
N GLY A 185 5.66 6.43 8.88
CA GLY A 185 6.63 5.34 8.93
C GLY A 185 6.63 4.59 10.26
N ALA A 186 6.49 5.31 11.38
CA ALA A 186 6.34 4.70 12.70
C ALA A 186 5.06 3.85 12.79
N LEU A 187 3.96 4.28 12.14
CA LEU A 187 2.72 3.51 12.09
C LEU A 187 2.84 2.25 11.21
N VAL A 188 3.55 2.33 10.08
CA VAL A 188 3.89 1.15 9.27
C VAL A 188 4.73 0.17 10.08
N ALA A 189 5.75 0.66 10.80
CA ALA A 189 6.57 -0.17 11.68
C ALA A 189 5.74 -0.84 12.78
N ARG A 190 4.80 -0.11 13.40
CA ARG A 190 3.85 -0.66 14.37
C ARG A 190 2.92 -1.72 13.74
N GLY A 191 2.51 -1.53 12.48
CA GLY A 191 1.75 -2.55 11.73
C GLY A 191 2.53 -3.86 11.58
N TYR A 192 3.84 -3.78 11.29
CA TYR A 192 4.71 -4.96 11.28
C TYR A 192 4.83 -5.58 12.68
N GLN A 193 5.04 -4.78 13.72
CA GLN A 193 5.08 -5.27 15.11
C GLN A 193 3.80 -6.04 15.45
N ARG A 194 2.61 -5.47 15.22
CA ARG A 194 1.32 -6.17 15.42
C ARG A 194 1.20 -7.46 14.60
N THR A 195 1.74 -7.47 13.38
CA THR A 195 1.76 -8.66 12.51
C THR A 195 2.65 -9.77 13.06
N PHE A 196 3.77 -9.43 13.71
CA PHE A 196 4.77 -10.38 14.20
C PHE A 196 4.63 -10.73 15.69
N ASP A 197 3.96 -9.88 16.47
CA ASP A 197 3.69 -10.12 17.88
C ASP A 197 2.64 -11.23 18.04
N ARG A 198 3.08 -12.38 18.54
CA ARG A 198 2.18 -13.47 18.91
C ARG A 198 1.50 -13.12 20.22
N SER A 199 0.35 -12.46 20.15
CA SER A 199 -0.58 -12.53 21.29
C SER A 199 -0.97 -14.00 21.47
N PRO A 200 -0.98 -14.55 22.70
CA PRO A 200 -1.40 -15.92 22.91
C PRO A 200 -2.86 -16.06 22.47
N THR A 201 -3.06 -16.62 21.28
CA THR A 201 -4.39 -17.01 20.81
C THR A 201 -4.87 -18.10 21.76
N GLU A 202 -5.97 -17.86 22.48
CA GLU A 202 -6.61 -18.92 23.27
C GLU A 202 -6.81 -20.13 22.37
N THR A 203 -6.13 -21.23 22.71
CA THR A 203 -6.17 -22.48 21.96
C THR A 203 -7.58 -23.05 22.12
N THR A 204 -8.51 -22.68 21.25
CA THR A 204 -9.83 -23.29 21.23
C THR A 204 -9.68 -24.65 20.58
N ALA A 205 -9.60 -25.70 21.40
CA ALA A 205 -9.62 -27.07 20.92
C ALA A 205 -11.05 -27.37 20.41
N VAL A 206 -11.23 -27.33 19.09
CA VAL A 206 -12.47 -27.79 18.47
C VAL A 206 -12.37 -29.30 18.30
N LEU A 207 -13.00 -30.05 19.20
CA LEU A 207 -13.26 -31.47 18.99
C LEU A 207 -14.36 -31.62 17.92
N PRO A 208 -14.17 -32.46 16.89
CA PRO A 208 -15.23 -32.75 15.96
C PRO A 208 -16.26 -33.62 16.69
N LEU A 209 -17.48 -33.07 16.82
CA LEU A 209 -18.71 -33.66 17.37
C LEU A 209 -18.85 -33.49 18.89
N PHE A 210 -20.01 -32.92 19.29
CA PHE A 210 -20.48 -32.56 20.63
C PHE A 210 -19.99 -31.20 21.19
N THR A 211 -20.65 -30.13 20.76
CA THR A 211 -20.81 -28.94 21.59
C THR A 211 -21.68 -29.30 22.80
N THR A 212 -21.08 -29.38 23.99
CA THR A 212 -21.82 -29.25 25.25
C THR A 212 -21.37 -27.96 25.93
N ARG A 213 -22.34 -27.09 26.24
CA ARG A 213 -22.13 -25.92 27.10
C ARG A 213 -22.16 -26.42 28.54
N PHE A 214 -21.13 -26.10 29.32
CA PHE A 214 -21.22 -25.96 30.77
C PHE A 214 -20.99 -24.50 31.10
#